data_AF-A0A967MKV3-F1
#
_entry.id   AF-A0A967MKV3-F1
#
_cell.length_a   1.000
_cell.length_b   1.000
_cell.length_c   1.000
_cell.angle_alpha   90.00
_cell.angle_beta   90.00
_cell.angle_gamma   90.00
#
_symmetry.space_group_name_H-M   'P 1'
#
loop_
_entity.id
_entity.type
_entity.pdbx_description
1 polymer ?
#
loop_
_entity_poly.entity_id
_entity_poly.type
_entity_poly.pdbx_seq_one_letter_code
_entity_poly.pdbx_strand_id
1 'polypeptide(L)'
;DAPLDVDDTAARALGQWFNFGFEVLEELRGYGVEEDDVTPVQLWPEHFDPATELGNQDLGRRASYGASPGDSGHQTPYVYVSVWGEIESSPYWNAPSFRGSLLGYRDLMAADDPTRTAVDFLLWGYRLLHSA
;
A
#
# COMPACT_ATOMS: atom_id res chain seq x y z
N ASP A 1 13.68 -17.29 -30.54
CA ASP A 1 13.58 -16.35 -29.43
C ASP A 1 14.25 -15.05 -29.83
N ALA A 2 13.65 -13.91 -29.54
CA ALA A 2 14.22 -12.59 -29.85
C ALA A 2 14.31 -11.81 -28.54
N PRO A 3 15.41 -11.07 -28.30
CA PRO A 3 15.55 -10.29 -27.06
C PRO A 3 14.40 -9.29 -26.95
N LEU A 4 13.74 -9.30 -25.79
CA LEU A 4 12.77 -8.27 -25.44
C LEU A 4 13.54 -6.97 -25.21
N ASP A 5 13.16 -5.93 -25.94
CA ASP A 5 13.67 -4.59 -25.69
C ASP A 5 13.04 -4.07 -24.40
N VAL A 6 13.88 -3.64 -23.45
CA VAL A 6 13.44 -3.11 -22.15
C VAL A 6 13.69 -1.61 -22.17
N ASP A 7 12.63 -0.84 -21.96
CA ASP A 7 12.76 0.62 -21.84
C ASP A 7 13.50 0.96 -20.53
N ASP A 8 14.71 1.46 -20.70
CA ASP A 8 15.64 1.87 -19.64
C ASP A 8 15.07 2.94 -18.70
N THR A 9 14.23 3.85 -19.20
CA THR A 9 13.63 4.92 -18.40
C THR A 9 12.47 4.37 -17.58
N ALA A 10 11.61 3.57 -18.21
CA ALA A 10 10.50 2.91 -17.53
C ALA A 10 11.00 1.95 -16.44
N ALA A 11 12.04 1.17 -16.72
CA ALA A 11 12.63 0.25 -15.76
C ALA A 11 13.19 0.99 -14.52
N ARG A 12 13.84 2.15 -14.72
CA ARG A 12 14.31 2.99 -13.60
C ARG A 12 13.15 3.58 -12.80
N ALA A 13 12.11 4.06 -13.46
CA ALA A 13 10.92 4.60 -12.78
C ALA A 13 10.23 3.53 -11.92
N LEU A 14 10.07 2.31 -12.44
CA LEU A 14 9.54 1.18 -11.67
C LEU A 14 10.45 0.83 -10.49
N GLY A 15 11.78 0.76 -10.71
CA GLY A 15 12.74 0.51 -9.63
C GLY A 15 12.66 1.54 -8.49
N GLN A 16 12.50 2.83 -8.84
CA GLN A 16 12.30 3.91 -7.88
C GLN A 16 10.98 3.75 -7.11
N TRP A 17 9.90 3.40 -7.80
CA TRP A 17 8.60 3.14 -7.16
C TRP A 17 8.67 1.95 -6.20
N PHE A 18 9.29 0.84 -6.62
CA PHE A 18 9.45 -0.31 -5.74
C PHE A 18 10.28 0.03 -4.50
N ASN A 19 11.41 0.73 -4.66
CA ASN A 19 12.22 1.17 -3.53
C ASN A 19 11.41 2.03 -2.55
N PHE A 20 10.68 3.03 -3.08
CA PHE A 20 9.77 3.87 -2.30
C PHE A 20 8.73 3.03 -1.53
N GLY A 21 8.08 2.08 -2.22
CA GLY A 21 7.09 1.20 -1.62
C GLY A 21 7.65 0.35 -0.48
N PHE A 22 8.82 -0.27 -0.67
CA PHE A 22 9.48 -1.04 0.38
C PHE A 22 9.83 -0.15 1.59
N GLU A 23 10.40 1.04 1.38
CA GLU A 23 10.76 1.97 2.46
C GLU A 23 9.54 2.40 3.29
N VAL A 24 8.46 2.83 2.62
CA VAL A 24 7.21 3.26 3.27
C VAL A 24 6.58 2.13 4.08
N LEU A 25 6.55 0.91 3.54
CA LEU A 25 5.94 -0.23 4.21
C LEU A 25 6.78 -0.74 5.38
N GLU A 26 8.11 -0.68 5.29
CA GLU A 26 8.99 -0.99 6.42
C GLU A 26 8.83 0.01 7.57
N GLU A 27 8.70 1.31 7.26
CA GLU A 27 8.36 2.31 8.28
C GLU A 27 7.00 2.02 8.92
N LEU A 28 5.98 1.73 8.11
CA LEU A 28 4.64 1.39 8.61
C LEU A 28 4.67 0.18 9.56
N ARG A 29 5.39 -0.89 9.21
CA ARG A 29 5.53 -2.09 10.05
C ARG A 29 6.06 -1.78 11.44
N GLY A 30 6.90 -0.76 11.57
CA GLY A 30 7.42 -0.29 12.86
C GLY A 30 6.36 0.25 13.83
N TYR A 31 5.14 0.54 13.34
CA TYR A 31 4.02 0.98 14.17
C TYR A 31 3.11 -0.15 14.66
N GLY A 32 3.28 -1.39 14.17
CA GLY A 32 2.51 -2.53 14.62
C GLY A 32 2.72 -2.82 16.12
N VAL A 33 1.70 -3.37 16.77
CA VAL A 33 1.74 -3.74 18.19
C VAL A 33 1.86 -5.25 18.38
N GLU A 34 2.11 -5.73 19.60
CA GLU A 34 2.31 -7.16 19.90
C GLU A 34 1.10 -8.04 19.49
N GLU A 35 -0.10 -7.47 19.52
CA GLU A 35 -1.35 -8.17 19.15
C GLU A 35 -1.55 -8.29 17.63
N ASP A 36 -0.74 -7.59 16.82
CA ASP A 36 -0.83 -7.63 15.37
C ASP A 36 -0.07 -8.83 14.79
N ASP A 37 -0.70 -9.51 13.84
CA ASP A 37 -0.06 -10.56 13.04
C ASP A 37 0.81 -9.94 11.92
N VAL A 38 1.80 -9.11 12.28
CA VAL A 38 2.60 -8.34 11.31
C VAL A 38 3.46 -9.27 10.44
N THR A 39 3.28 -9.21 9.11
CA THR A 39 4.11 -9.96 8.17
C THR A 39 5.33 -9.15 7.71
N PRO A 40 6.39 -9.77 7.16
CA PRO A 40 7.47 -9.06 6.48
C PRO A 40 6.99 -8.29 5.24
N VAL A 41 7.63 -7.16 4.91
CA VAL A 41 7.42 -6.57 3.58
C VAL A 41 8.01 -7.52 2.54
N GLN A 42 7.21 -7.84 1.53
CA GLN A 42 7.60 -8.74 0.44
C GLN A 42 6.91 -8.32 -0.86
N LEU A 43 7.45 -8.78 -1.99
CA LEU A 43 6.79 -8.64 -3.28
C LEU A 43 5.73 -9.75 -3.43
N TRP A 44 4.48 -9.40 -3.62
CA TRP A 44 3.42 -10.37 -3.87
C TRP A 44 3.45 -10.82 -5.32
N PRO A 45 3.58 -12.13 -5.61
CA PRO A 45 3.79 -12.60 -6.99
C PRO A 45 2.55 -12.43 -7.87
N GLU A 46 1.34 -12.43 -7.30
CA GLU A 46 0.09 -12.32 -8.06
C GLU A 46 -0.19 -10.88 -8.52
N HIS A 47 0.08 -9.89 -7.67
CA HIS A 47 -0.19 -8.46 -7.93
C HIS A 47 1.06 -7.66 -8.31
N PHE A 48 2.23 -8.24 -8.08
CA PHE A 48 3.55 -7.65 -8.36
C PHE A 48 3.77 -6.30 -7.68
N ASP A 49 3.32 -6.18 -6.43
CA ASP A 49 3.48 -5.02 -5.57
C ASP A 49 4.22 -5.37 -4.27
N PRO A 50 5.01 -4.44 -3.69
CA PRO A 50 5.47 -4.57 -2.32
C PRO A 50 4.26 -4.48 -1.40
N ALA A 51 4.16 -5.41 -0.46
CA ALA A 51 3.06 -5.48 0.47
C ALA A 51 3.49 -6.10 1.81
N THR A 52 2.71 -5.77 2.83
CA THR A 52 2.78 -6.32 4.19
C THR A 52 1.36 -6.40 4.75
N GLU A 53 1.16 -7.19 5.79
CA GLU A 53 -0.11 -7.28 6.51
C GLU A 53 0.12 -6.83 7.95
N LEU A 54 -0.82 -6.04 8.48
CA LEU A 54 -0.84 -5.61 9.88
C LEU A 54 -2.27 -5.80 10.42
N GLY A 55 -2.41 -5.78 11.74
CA GLY A 55 -3.69 -5.97 12.42
C GLY A 55 -3.93 -7.41 12.86
N ASN A 56 -4.93 -7.58 13.71
CA ASN A 56 -5.37 -8.87 14.21
C ASN A 56 -6.62 -9.36 13.46
N GLN A 57 -6.56 -10.56 12.89
CA GLN A 57 -7.67 -11.13 12.12
C GLN A 57 -8.87 -11.45 13.01
N ASP A 58 -8.63 -12.03 14.18
CA ASP A 58 -9.69 -12.48 15.09
C ASP A 58 -10.48 -11.30 15.67
N LEU A 59 -9.87 -10.12 15.74
CA LEU A 59 -10.51 -8.87 16.11
C LEU A 59 -11.15 -8.13 14.92
N GLY A 60 -11.03 -8.66 13.69
CA GLY A 60 -11.56 -8.03 12.48
C GLY A 60 -10.78 -6.80 12.01
N ARG A 61 -9.54 -6.61 12.49
CA ARG A 61 -8.72 -5.39 12.27
C ARG A 61 -7.61 -5.60 11.23
N ARG A 62 -7.53 -6.78 10.65
CA ARG A 62 -6.47 -7.14 9.69
C ARG A 62 -6.68 -6.49 8.34
N ALA A 63 -5.58 -5.98 7.78
CA ALA A 63 -5.55 -5.40 6.45
C ALA A 63 -4.20 -5.66 5.77
N SER A 64 -4.25 -5.68 4.44
CA SER A 64 -3.07 -5.66 3.57
C SER A 64 -2.71 -4.21 3.25
N TYR A 65 -1.43 -3.89 3.33
CA TYR A 65 -0.87 -2.58 3.01
C TYR A 65 0.13 -2.76 1.89
N GLY A 66 0.03 -1.98 0.82
CA GLY A 66 0.91 -2.16 -0.33
C GLY A 66 1.13 -0.91 -1.18
N ALA A 67 2.03 -1.05 -2.15
CA ALA A 67 2.44 -0.01 -3.08
C ALA A 67 2.40 -0.53 -4.53
N SER A 68 1.24 -0.48 -5.17
CA SER A 68 1.07 -0.98 -6.53
C SER A 68 1.71 -0.07 -7.57
N PRO A 69 2.44 -0.58 -8.57
CA PRO A 69 2.92 0.20 -9.71
C PRO A 69 1.79 0.59 -10.68
N GLY A 70 0.57 0.12 -10.43
CA GLY A 70 -0.62 0.30 -11.25
C GLY A 70 -1.17 -1.05 -11.74
N ASP A 71 -2.48 -1.09 -11.98
CA ASP A 71 -3.21 -2.27 -12.45
C ASP A 71 -4.39 -1.88 -13.36
N SER A 72 -5.22 -2.85 -13.73
CA SER A 72 -6.39 -2.62 -14.59
C SER A 72 -7.47 -1.71 -13.99
N GLY A 73 -7.57 -1.64 -12.66
CA GLY A 73 -8.49 -0.78 -11.92
C GLY A 73 -7.92 0.62 -11.64
N HIS A 74 -6.60 0.75 -11.51
CA HIS A 74 -5.91 2.03 -11.33
C HIS A 74 -4.53 2.04 -12.02
N GLN A 75 -4.44 2.68 -13.19
CA GLN A 75 -3.30 2.53 -14.11
C GLN A 75 -1.98 3.16 -13.66
N THR A 76 -2.02 4.13 -12.75
CA THR A 76 -0.82 4.80 -12.22
C THR A 76 -0.40 4.20 -10.90
N PRO A 77 0.84 4.42 -10.41
CA PRO A 77 1.24 3.91 -9.11
C PRO A 77 0.36 4.45 -7.96
N TYR A 78 0.24 3.70 -6.87
CA TYR A 78 -0.53 4.11 -5.69
C TYR A 78 -0.16 3.29 -4.45
N VAL A 79 -0.26 3.89 -3.27
CA VAL A 79 -0.24 3.14 -2.00
C VAL A 79 -1.66 2.82 -1.56
N TYR A 80 -1.86 1.70 -0.87
CA TYR A 80 -3.20 1.25 -0.49
C TYR A 80 -3.27 0.55 0.88
N VAL A 81 -4.48 0.54 1.43
CA VAL A 81 -4.92 -0.30 2.54
C VAL A 81 -6.11 -1.11 2.05
N SER A 82 -6.04 -2.43 2.08
CA SER A 82 -7.13 -3.35 1.70
C SER A 82 -7.56 -4.15 2.92
N VAL A 83 -8.79 -3.90 3.38
CA VAL A 83 -9.30 -4.40 4.67
C VAL A 83 -9.98 -5.75 4.48
N TRP A 84 -9.64 -6.72 5.34
CA TRP A 84 -10.18 -8.08 5.25
C TRP A 84 -11.56 -8.18 5.90
N GLY A 85 -11.74 -7.46 7.01
CA GLY A 85 -13.00 -7.36 7.75
C GLY A 85 -13.96 -6.33 7.17
N GLU A 86 -15.02 -6.03 7.92
CA GLU A 86 -15.97 -4.95 7.59
C GLU A 86 -15.40 -3.58 7.97
N ILE A 87 -15.85 -2.55 7.26
CA ILE A 87 -15.49 -1.15 7.54
C ILE A 87 -16.74 -0.29 7.55
N GLU A 88 -16.78 0.69 8.45
CA GLU A 88 -17.82 1.71 8.43
C GLU A 88 -17.59 2.69 7.27
N SER A 89 -18.67 3.28 6.74
CA SER A 89 -18.54 4.30 5.69
C SER A 89 -17.77 5.52 6.20
N SER A 90 -16.73 5.91 5.47
CA SER A 90 -15.90 7.08 5.79
C SER A 90 -15.32 7.66 4.50
N PRO A 91 -15.11 8.99 4.41
CA PRO A 91 -14.38 9.59 3.28
C PRO A 91 -12.99 9.00 3.04
N TYR A 92 -12.37 8.40 4.06
CA TYR A 92 -11.08 7.75 3.93
C TYR A 92 -11.16 6.47 3.07
N TRP A 93 -12.19 5.64 3.25
CA TRP A 93 -12.39 4.38 2.53
C TRP A 93 -12.90 4.63 1.10
N ASN A 94 -11.96 5.02 0.24
CA ASN A 94 -12.21 5.63 -1.06
C ASN A 94 -11.91 4.71 -2.26
N ALA A 95 -11.45 3.48 -2.03
CA ALA A 95 -11.08 2.58 -3.11
C ALA A 95 -12.32 2.13 -3.90
N PRO A 96 -12.33 2.26 -5.24
CA PRO A 96 -13.49 1.93 -6.05
C PRO A 96 -13.63 0.44 -6.35
N SER A 97 -12.53 -0.32 -6.29
CA SER A 97 -12.44 -1.71 -6.76
C SER A 97 -12.22 -2.74 -5.64
N PHE A 98 -11.92 -2.31 -4.42
CA PHE A 98 -11.72 -3.18 -3.27
C PHE A 98 -12.17 -2.48 -1.99
N ARG A 99 -12.34 -3.25 -0.92
CA ARG A 99 -12.71 -2.72 0.39
C ARG A 99 -11.48 -2.07 1.03
N GLY A 100 -11.41 -0.75 1.02
CA GLY A 100 -10.27 -0.04 1.60
C GLY A 100 -10.05 1.34 1.02
N SER A 101 -8.78 1.73 0.96
CA SER A 101 -8.36 3.06 0.52
C SER A 101 -7.14 2.99 -0.38
N LEU A 102 -7.01 3.96 -1.28
CA LEU A 102 -5.81 4.21 -2.05
C LEU A 102 -5.45 5.70 -2.08
N LEU A 103 -4.16 5.97 -2.21
CA LEU A 103 -3.59 7.30 -2.47
C LEU A 103 -2.70 7.22 -3.71
N GLY A 104 -3.14 7.91 -4.78
CA GLY A 104 -2.53 7.82 -6.09
C GLY A 104 -1.25 8.64 -6.26
N TYR A 105 -0.42 8.21 -7.22
CA TYR A 105 0.88 8.82 -7.54
C TYR A 105 0.81 10.33 -7.75
N ARG A 106 -0.21 10.82 -8.46
CA ARG A 106 -0.36 12.26 -8.72
C ARG A 106 -0.47 13.06 -7.42
N ASP A 107 -1.24 12.58 -6.46
CA ASP A 107 -1.47 13.28 -5.20
C ASP A 107 -0.25 13.15 -4.28
N LEU A 108 0.44 11.99 -4.31
CA LEU A 108 1.75 11.82 -3.65
C LEU A 108 2.79 12.79 -4.19
N MET A 109 2.91 12.95 -5.51
CA MET A 109 3.89 13.83 -6.14
C MET A 109 3.55 15.32 -6.00
N ALA A 110 2.30 15.64 -5.64
CA ALA A 110 1.89 17.01 -5.33
C ALA A 110 2.18 17.40 -3.87
N ALA A 111 2.52 16.43 -3.01
CA ALA A 111 2.86 16.68 -1.61
C ALA A 111 4.30 17.17 -1.46
N ASP A 112 4.56 17.99 -0.44
CA ASP A 112 5.91 18.48 -0.10
C ASP A 112 6.84 17.32 0.32
N ASP A 113 6.28 16.30 0.98
CA ASP A 113 6.97 15.09 1.39
C ASP A 113 6.12 13.85 1.03
N PRO A 114 6.37 13.24 -0.15
CA PRO A 114 5.62 12.08 -0.61
C PRO A 114 5.75 10.86 0.31
N THR A 115 6.94 10.61 0.88
CA THR A 115 7.19 9.46 1.77
C THR A 115 6.39 9.61 3.04
N ARG A 116 6.50 10.76 3.70
CA ARG A 116 5.74 11.02 4.93
C ARG A 116 4.24 11.00 4.68
N THR A 117 3.79 11.57 3.56
CA THR A 117 2.38 11.56 3.17
C THR A 117 1.86 10.13 2.98
N ALA A 118 2.63 9.25 2.34
CA ALA A 118 2.27 7.84 2.17
C ALA A 118 2.19 7.10 3.52
N VAL A 119 3.19 7.25 4.39
CA VAL A 119 3.19 6.63 5.73
C VAL A 119 2.01 7.13 6.55
N ASP A 120 1.78 8.44 6.61
CA ASP A 120 0.66 9.01 7.37
C ASP A 120 -0.69 8.54 6.83
N PHE A 121 -0.84 8.42 5.51
CA PHE A 121 -2.03 7.85 4.88
C PHE A 121 -2.28 6.41 5.30
N LEU A 122 -1.27 5.53 5.25
CA LEU A 122 -1.41 4.11 5.61
C LEU A 122 -1.64 3.94 7.12
N LEU A 123 -0.89 4.70 7.93
CA LEU A 123 -0.99 4.69 9.39
C LEU A 123 -2.36 5.20 9.87
N TRP A 124 -2.97 6.13 9.15
CA TRP A 124 -4.34 6.56 9.43
C TRP A 124 -5.33 5.41 9.27
N GLY A 125 -5.25 4.64 8.17
CA GLY A 125 -6.09 3.46 7.94
C GLY A 125 -5.89 2.40 9.00
N TYR A 126 -4.63 2.12 9.36
CA TYR A 126 -4.30 1.24 10.49
C TYR A 126 -4.97 1.69 11.80
N ARG A 127 -4.86 2.97 12.17
CA ARG A 127 -5.45 3.51 13.39
C ARG A 127 -6.98 3.45 13.39
N LEU A 128 -7.62 3.68 12.25
CA LEU A 128 -9.08 3.55 12.14
C LEU A 128 -9.54 2.13 12.46
N LEU A 129 -8.85 1.11 11.94
CA LEU A 129 -9.16 -0.30 12.23
C LEU A 129 -8.94 -0.66 13.70
N HIS A 130 -8.02 0.01 14.40
CA HIS A 130 -7.76 -0.21 15.83
C HIS A 130 -8.69 0.57 16.77
N SER A 131 -9.39 1.58 16.24
CA SER A 131 -10.32 2.40 17.00
C SER A 131 -11.76 1.85 17.04
N ALA A 132 -12.06 0.88 16.18
CA ALA A 132 -13.32 0.15 16.14
C ALA A 132 -13.32 -1.03 17.14
#